data_AF-A0A2R6F9W6-F1
#
_entry.id   AF-A0A2R6F9W6-F1
#
_cell.length_a   1.000
_cell.length_b   1.000
_cell.length_c   1.000
_cell.angle_alpha   90.00
_cell.angle_beta   90.00
_cell.angle_gamma   90.00
#
_symmetry.space_group_name_H-M   'P 1'
#
loop_
_entity.id
_entity.type
_entity.pdbx_description
1 polymer ?
#
loop_
_entity_poly.entity_id
_entity_poly.type
_entity_poly.pdbx_seq_one_letter_code
_entity_poly.pdbx_strand_id
1 'polypeptide(L)'
;QTFTLPEYSTHMVSDSGCGEDPFRTSQLSDPEAFTQENPYRDAPEESVAFEDMESAEQYTTAVQETLKQGYPVPYWPGSQDYIEALDIEMSRFVSGEVDAQEALEAVESEWESIVEELGREQQQEYYSNVIDAWKNAGIWE
;
A
#
# COMPACT_ATOMS: atom_id res chain seq x y z
N GLN A 1 16.47 15.09 15.06
CA GLN A 1 15.94 13.91 14.35
C GLN A 1 15.98 12.72 15.30
N THR A 2 15.12 12.73 16.32
CA THR A 2 15.16 11.71 17.40
C THR A 2 14.16 10.57 17.11
N PHE A 3 13.08 10.86 16.39
CA PHE A 3 11.97 9.92 16.15
C PHE A 3 12.30 8.73 15.25
N THR A 4 13.38 8.79 14.45
CA THR A 4 13.79 7.69 13.57
C THR A 4 14.72 6.68 14.23
N LEU A 5 15.10 6.93 15.49
CA LEU A 5 15.86 5.97 16.30
C LEU A 5 14.98 4.74 16.60
N PRO A 6 15.56 3.52 16.61
CA PRO A 6 14.81 2.29 16.86
C PRO A 6 13.92 2.34 18.10
N GLU A 7 14.38 3.01 19.16
CA GLU A 7 13.65 3.22 20.41
C GLU A 7 12.29 3.90 20.20
N TYR A 8 12.19 4.89 19.32
CA TYR A 8 10.95 5.67 19.11
C TYR A 8 10.18 5.18 17.89
N SER A 9 10.89 4.76 16.84
CA SER A 9 10.27 4.43 15.56
C SER A 9 9.39 3.20 15.62
N THR A 10 9.65 2.25 16.52
CA THR A 10 8.78 1.06 16.67
C THR A 10 7.44 1.46 17.26
N HIS A 11 7.45 2.20 18.38
CA HIS A 11 6.22 2.73 18.99
C HIS A 11 5.47 3.70 18.07
N MET A 12 6.15 4.42 17.18
CA MET A 12 5.50 5.32 16.23
C MET A 12 4.66 4.56 15.18
N VAL A 13 5.14 3.43 14.66
CA VAL A 13 4.43 2.68 13.62
C VAL A 13 3.46 1.65 14.19
N SER A 14 3.64 1.27 15.46
CA SER A 14 2.75 0.33 16.15
C SER A 14 1.60 1.01 16.90
N ASP A 15 1.57 2.34 16.88
CA ASP A 15 0.55 3.19 17.48
C ASP A 15 -0.51 3.59 16.45
N SER A 16 -1.75 3.14 16.69
CA SER A 16 -2.87 3.36 15.77
C SER A 16 -3.22 4.83 15.54
N GLY A 17 -2.85 5.73 16.46
CA GLY A 17 -3.10 7.16 16.35
C GLY A 17 -1.95 7.95 15.71
N CYS A 18 -0.83 7.31 15.33
CA CYS A 18 0.29 7.98 14.66
C CYS A 18 0.10 8.05 13.15
N GLY A 19 -0.59 7.06 12.57
CA GLY A 19 -0.90 7.02 11.14
C GLY A 19 0.31 6.78 10.24
N GLU A 20 1.33 6.09 10.75
CA GLU A 20 2.60 5.86 10.05
C GLU A 20 2.81 4.36 9.83
N ASP A 21 3.07 3.98 8.58
CA ASP A 21 3.31 2.59 8.23
C ASP A 21 4.74 2.14 8.61
N PRO A 22 4.95 0.83 8.85
CA PRO A 22 6.28 0.27 9.06
C PRO A 22 7.22 0.56 7.88
N PHE A 23 8.35 1.20 8.17
CA PHE A 23 9.36 1.60 7.17
C PHE A 23 10.71 0.89 7.37
N ARG A 24 10.79 -0.06 8.30
CA ARG A 24 11.95 -0.95 8.54
C ARG A 24 11.50 -2.39 8.70
N THR A 25 12.28 -3.32 8.16
CA THR A 25 12.02 -4.77 8.33
C THR A 25 11.99 -5.22 9.79
N SER A 26 12.76 -4.56 10.67
CA SER A 26 12.76 -4.84 12.10
C SER A 26 11.41 -4.55 12.76
N GLN A 27 10.67 -3.54 12.30
CA GLN A 27 9.33 -3.21 12.84
C GLN A 27 8.30 -4.28 12.49
N LEU A 28 8.48 -4.99 11.37
CA LEU A 28 7.61 -6.08 10.94
C LEU A 28 8.01 -7.44 11.53
N SER A 29 9.21 -7.53 12.11
CA SER A 29 9.71 -8.76 12.74
C SER A 29 9.30 -8.86 14.22
N ASP A 30 8.63 -7.84 14.74
CA ASP A 30 8.18 -7.73 16.14
C ASP A 30 6.67 -7.40 16.18
N PRO A 31 5.79 -8.37 15.88
CA PRO A 31 4.34 -8.18 15.95
C PRO A 31 3.84 -7.81 17.34
N GLU A 32 4.57 -8.16 18.41
CA GLU A 32 4.17 -7.86 19.79
C GLU A 32 4.02 -6.35 20.00
N ALA A 33 4.86 -5.53 19.34
CA ALA A 33 4.81 -4.08 19.43
C ALA A 33 3.45 -3.47 19.09
N PHE A 34 2.64 -4.12 18.24
CA PHE A 34 1.30 -3.65 17.84
C PHE A 34 0.20 -4.00 18.84
N THR A 35 0.53 -4.83 19.83
CA THR A 35 -0.36 -5.17 20.96
C THR A 35 -0.01 -4.39 22.24
N GLN A 36 1.01 -3.55 22.18
CA GLN A 36 1.54 -2.81 23.34
C GLN A 36 1.12 -1.34 23.29
N GLU A 37 0.95 -0.77 24.48
CA GLU A 37 0.76 0.66 24.67
C GLU A 37 2.02 1.43 24.26
N ASN A 38 1.84 2.63 23.73
CA ASN A 38 2.91 3.55 23.41
C ASN A 38 3.23 4.37 24.68
N PRO A 39 4.39 4.15 25.33
CA PRO A 39 4.73 4.81 26.59
C PRO A 39 4.97 6.32 26.43
N TYR A 40 5.00 6.84 25.20
CA TYR A 40 5.20 8.25 24.90
C TYR A 40 3.90 9.03 24.71
N ARG A 41 2.72 8.38 24.76
CA ARG A 41 1.42 9.07 24.73
C ARG A 41 0.98 9.55 26.10
N ASP A 42 0.18 10.61 26.10
CA ASP A 42 -0.55 11.06 27.30
C ASP A 42 -1.64 10.06 27.72
N ALA A 43 -2.19 9.28 26.78
CA ALA A 43 -3.14 8.18 26.99
C ALA A 43 -2.63 6.89 26.29
N PRO A 44 -1.70 6.15 26.90
CA PRO A 44 -1.08 4.97 26.29
C PRO A 44 -2.06 3.84 25.93
N GLU A 45 -3.14 3.70 26.67
CA GLU A 45 -4.18 2.69 26.45
C GLU A 45 -4.91 2.87 25.10
N GLU A 46 -4.98 4.10 24.59
CA GLU A 46 -5.64 4.42 23.32
C GLU A 46 -4.74 4.13 22.10
N SER A 47 -3.47 3.78 22.31
CA SER A 47 -2.52 3.56 21.21
C SER A 47 -2.44 2.12 20.73
N VAL A 48 -3.08 1.17 21.43
CA VAL A 48 -3.00 -0.25 21.10
C VAL A 48 -3.66 -0.48 19.73
N ALA A 49 -2.90 -1.00 18.75
CA ALA A 49 -3.37 -1.17 17.38
C ALA A 49 -4.20 -2.44 17.20
N PHE A 50 -3.81 -3.54 17.85
CA PHE A 50 -4.52 -4.81 17.79
C PHE A 50 -4.79 -5.36 19.19
N GLU A 51 -6.01 -5.89 19.38
CA GLU A 51 -6.44 -6.46 20.66
C GLU A 51 -5.75 -7.80 20.98
N ASP A 52 -5.27 -8.51 19.96
CA ASP A 52 -4.63 -9.81 20.11
C ASP A 52 -3.41 -9.99 19.19
N MET A 53 -2.60 -10.97 19.58
CA MET A 53 -1.38 -11.33 18.88
C MET A 53 -1.64 -11.93 17.49
N GLU A 54 -2.78 -12.62 17.31
CA GLU A 54 -3.14 -13.23 16.03
C GLU A 54 -3.32 -12.16 14.96
N SER A 55 -4.04 -11.08 15.27
CA SER A 55 -4.27 -9.95 14.37
C SER A 55 -2.97 -9.21 14.03
N ALA A 56 -2.09 -9.02 15.03
CA ALA A 56 -0.79 -8.39 14.83
C ALA A 56 0.16 -9.23 13.94
N GLU A 57 0.18 -10.56 14.14
CA GLU A 57 0.93 -11.49 13.29
C GLU A 57 0.37 -11.52 11.86
N GLN A 58 -0.96 -11.52 11.69
CA GLN A 58 -1.59 -11.46 10.38
C GLN A 58 -1.23 -10.17 9.64
N TYR A 59 -1.32 -9.01 10.30
CA TYR A 59 -0.95 -7.72 9.71
C TYR A 59 0.53 -7.70 9.29
N THR A 60 1.44 -7.97 10.22
CA THR A 60 2.89 -7.90 9.93
C THR A 60 3.31 -8.89 8.84
N THR A 61 2.74 -10.10 8.84
CA THR A 61 2.97 -11.10 7.79
C THR A 61 2.44 -10.60 6.44
N ALA A 62 1.21 -10.07 6.38
CA ALA A 62 0.64 -9.57 5.13
C ALA A 62 1.46 -8.42 4.53
N VAL A 63 1.93 -7.49 5.37
CA VAL A 63 2.82 -6.40 4.94
C VAL A 63 4.14 -6.98 4.41
N GLN A 64 4.76 -7.93 5.12
CA GLN A 64 6.01 -8.57 4.66
C GLN A 64 5.84 -9.30 3.32
N GLU A 65 4.76 -10.06 3.14
CA GLU A 65 4.49 -10.74 1.86
C GLU A 65 4.25 -9.74 0.73
N THR A 66 3.56 -8.63 1.01
CA THR A 66 3.34 -7.56 0.04
C THR A 66 4.66 -6.90 -0.38
N LEU A 67 5.55 -6.63 0.58
CA LEU A 67 6.88 -6.07 0.31
C LEU A 67 7.76 -6.99 -0.55
N LYS A 68 7.57 -8.33 -0.51
CA LYS A 68 8.31 -9.27 -1.37
C LYS A 68 7.92 -9.16 -2.83
N GLN A 69 6.66 -8.83 -3.12
CA GLN A 69 6.21 -8.64 -4.50
C GLN A 69 6.68 -7.30 -5.05
N GLY A 70 6.92 -6.33 -4.16
CA GLY A 70 7.06 -4.93 -4.53
C GLY A 70 5.71 -4.40 -5.01
N TYR A 71 5.24 -3.31 -4.41
CA TYR A 71 4.09 -2.60 -4.96
C TYR A 71 4.62 -1.35 -5.63
N PRO A 72 5.03 -1.41 -6.90
CA PRO A 72 5.23 -0.18 -7.63
C PRO A 72 3.87 0.48 -7.80
N VAL A 73 3.56 1.43 -6.92
CA VAL A 73 2.46 2.37 -7.15
C VAL A 73 2.72 2.98 -8.53
N PRO A 74 1.79 2.85 -9.50
CA PRO A 74 1.87 3.55 -10.76
C PRO A 74 2.18 5.04 -10.54
N TYR A 75 3.30 5.52 -11.10
CA TYR A 75 3.74 6.92 -10.91
C TYR A 75 4.04 7.66 -12.22
N TRP A 76 3.68 7.07 -13.37
CA TRP A 76 3.80 7.77 -14.64
C TRP A 76 2.70 8.83 -14.81
N PRO A 77 2.87 9.84 -15.69
CA PRO A 77 1.84 10.84 -15.91
C PRO A 77 0.49 10.22 -16.32
N GLY A 78 -0.57 10.55 -15.57
CA GLY A 78 -1.93 10.01 -15.76
C GLY A 78 -2.21 8.68 -15.07
N SER A 79 -1.23 8.07 -14.40
CA SER A 79 -1.40 6.80 -13.67
C SER A 79 -2.50 6.82 -12.60
N GLN A 80 -2.79 7.98 -12.00
CA GLN A 80 -3.85 8.12 -11.00
C GLN A 80 -5.24 7.80 -11.57
N ASP A 81 -5.50 8.14 -12.83
CA ASP A 81 -6.80 7.90 -13.47
C ASP A 81 -7.07 6.38 -13.60
N TYR A 82 -6.01 5.61 -13.87
CA TYR A 82 -6.08 4.13 -13.89
C TYR A 82 -6.38 3.55 -12.50
N ILE A 83 -5.77 4.11 -11.45
CA ILE A 83 -6.00 3.69 -10.06
C ILE A 83 -7.44 4.01 -9.65
N GLU A 84 -7.93 5.23 -9.96
CA GLU A 84 -9.29 5.64 -9.65
C GLU A 84 -10.33 4.76 -10.35
N ALA A 85 -10.13 4.44 -11.63
CA ALA A 85 -11.00 3.51 -12.37
C ALA A 85 -11.07 2.12 -11.72
N LEU A 86 -9.92 1.60 -11.26
CA LEU A 86 -9.87 0.33 -10.54
C LEU A 86 -10.59 0.40 -9.18
N ASP A 87 -10.36 1.46 -8.41
CA ASP A 87 -10.93 1.64 -7.07
C ASP A 87 -12.46 1.74 -7.10
N ILE A 88 -13.02 2.40 -8.12
CA ILE A 88 -14.46 2.49 -8.33
C ILE A 88 -15.07 1.10 -8.53
N GLU A 89 -14.54 0.32 -9.48
CA GLU A 89 -15.08 -1.00 -9.80
C GLU A 89 -14.84 -2.03 -8.70
N MET A 90 -13.71 -1.94 -8.00
CA MET A 90 -13.45 -2.75 -6.81
C MET A 90 -14.47 -2.45 -5.70
N SER A 91 -14.82 -1.18 -5.50
CA SER A 91 -15.85 -0.79 -4.52
C SER A 91 -17.22 -1.35 -4.91
N ARG A 92 -17.58 -1.29 -6.19
CA ARG A 92 -18.84 -1.87 -6.71
C ARG A 92 -18.89 -3.37 -6.49
N PHE A 93 -17.81 -4.09 -6.79
CA PHE A 93 -17.69 -5.53 -6.53
C PHE A 93 -17.82 -5.88 -5.04
N VAL A 94 -17.07 -5.20 -4.16
CA VAL A 94 -17.10 -5.45 -2.71
C VAL A 94 -18.49 -5.18 -2.12
N SER A 95 -19.21 -4.19 -2.65
CA SER A 95 -20.58 -3.90 -2.24
C SER A 95 -21.62 -4.91 -2.75
N GLY A 96 -21.23 -5.78 -3.69
CA GLY A 96 -22.12 -6.75 -4.35
C GLY A 96 -22.99 -6.15 -5.45
N GLU A 97 -22.67 -4.95 -5.95
CA GLU A 97 -23.39 -4.30 -7.06
C GLU A 97 -23.14 -5.00 -8.40
N VAL A 98 -21.90 -5.45 -8.62
CA VAL A 98 -21.45 -6.16 -9.82
C VAL A 98 -20.72 -7.44 -9.41
N ASP A 99 -20.67 -8.42 -10.31
CA ASP A 99 -19.79 -9.58 -10.11
C ASP A 99 -18.34 -9.28 -10.54
N ALA A 100 -17.43 -10.22 -10.29
CA ALA A 100 -16.01 -10.04 -10.57
C ALA A 100 -15.72 -9.91 -12.07
N GLN A 101 -16.50 -10.56 -12.94
CA GLN A 101 -16.28 -10.47 -14.37
C GLN A 101 -16.73 -9.09 -14.88
N GLU A 102 -17.92 -8.65 -14.48
CA GLU A 102 -18.44 -7.33 -14.83
C GLU A 102 -17.50 -6.20 -14.37
N ALA A 103 -16.96 -6.28 -13.14
CA ALA A 103 -16.00 -5.30 -12.64
C ALA A 103 -14.72 -5.25 -13.49
N LEU A 104 -14.16 -6.40 -13.86
CA LEU A 104 -12.93 -6.45 -14.68
C LEU A 104 -13.14 -5.93 -16.10
N GLU A 105 -14.28 -6.26 -16.72
CA GLU A 105 -14.65 -5.74 -18.05
C GLU A 105 -14.83 -4.22 -18.02
N ALA A 106 -15.41 -3.67 -16.94
CA ALA A 106 -15.55 -2.23 -16.76
C ALA A 106 -14.19 -1.53 -16.59
N VAL A 107 -13.29 -2.09 -15.76
CA VAL A 107 -11.91 -1.57 -15.60
C VAL A 107 -11.16 -1.56 -16.93
N GLU A 108 -11.22 -2.66 -17.69
CA GLU A 108 -10.57 -2.75 -19.01
C GLU A 108 -11.09 -1.66 -19.95
N SER A 109 -12.41 -1.50 -20.04
CA SER A 109 -13.03 -0.48 -20.90
C SER A 109 -12.61 0.94 -20.49
N GLU A 110 -12.56 1.23 -19.19
CA GLU A 110 -12.20 2.56 -18.70
C GLU A 110 -10.71 2.85 -18.93
N TRP A 111 -9.83 1.88 -18.68
CA TRP A 111 -8.41 2.00 -18.97
C TRP A 111 -8.13 2.24 -20.45
N GLU A 112 -8.86 1.58 -21.35
CA GLU A 112 -8.75 1.85 -22.80
C GLU A 112 -9.19 3.28 -23.13
N SER A 113 -10.25 3.80 -22.50
CA SER A 113 -10.66 5.21 -22.65
C SER A 113 -9.57 6.17 -22.17
N ILE A 114 -9.02 5.94 -20.98
CA ILE A 114 -7.92 6.73 -20.41
C ILE A 114 -6.70 6.74 -21.34
N VAL A 115 -6.31 5.58 -21.89
CA VAL A 115 -5.19 5.49 -22.83
C VAL A 115 -5.44 6.33 -24.09
N GLU A 116 -6.65 6.31 -24.63
CA GLU A 116 -7.00 7.10 -25.82
C GLU A 116 -7.04 8.61 -25.52
N GLU A 117 -7.54 9.02 -24.34
CA GLU A 117 -7.58 10.42 -23.92
C GLU A 117 -6.19 11.00 -23.64
N LEU A 118 -5.34 10.23 -22.95
CA LEU A 118 -3.97 10.64 -22.61
C LEU A 118 -2.98 10.46 -23.76
N GLY A 119 -3.35 9.66 -24.76
CA GLY A 119 -2.54 9.34 -25.93
C GLY A 119 -1.71 8.07 -25.75
N ARG A 120 -2.05 7.04 -26.54
CA ARG A 120 -1.47 5.69 -26.45
C ARG A 120 0.06 5.65 -26.58
N GLU A 121 0.62 6.31 -27.58
CA GLU A 121 2.08 6.34 -27.79
C GLU A 121 2.80 6.97 -26.59
N GLN A 122 2.22 8.04 -26.03
CA GLN A 122 2.81 8.76 -24.91
C GLN A 122 2.75 7.93 -23.62
N GLN A 123 1.62 7.26 -23.35
CA GLN A 123 1.47 6.34 -22.22
C GLN A 123 2.44 5.15 -22.32
N GLN A 124 2.63 4.58 -23.52
CA GLN A 124 3.62 3.52 -23.75
C GLN A 124 5.06 3.98 -23.46
N GLU A 125 5.43 5.20 -23.89
CA GLU A 125 6.74 5.77 -23.60
C GLU A 125 6.93 5.96 -22.09
N TYR A 126 5.95 6.54 -21.39
CA TYR A 126 6.05 6.76 -19.96
C TYR A 126 6.15 5.46 -19.16
N TYR A 127 5.33 4.47 -19.49
CA TYR A 127 5.40 3.15 -18.86
C TYR A 127 6.75 2.47 -19.12
N SER A 128 7.28 2.56 -20.35
CA SER A 128 8.59 2.01 -20.69
C SER A 128 9.71 2.65 -19.85
N ASN A 129 9.68 3.97 -19.68
CA ASN A 129 10.64 4.69 -18.83
C ASN A 129 10.59 4.25 -17.36
N VAL A 130 9.39 3.94 -16.85
CA VAL A 130 9.20 3.39 -15.50
C VAL A 130 9.83 1.99 -15.38
N ILE A 131 9.55 1.11 -16.34
CA ILE A 131 10.13 -0.24 -16.37
C ILE A 131 11.66 -0.18 -16.45
N ASP A 132 12.22 0.70 -17.29
CA ASP A 132 13.67 0.88 -17.39
C ASP A 132 14.27 1.39 -16.07
N ALA A 133 13.59 2.30 -15.37
CA ALA A 133 14.03 2.75 -14.06
C ALA A 133 14.05 1.61 -13.02
N TRP A 134 13.03 0.74 -13.00
CA TRP A 134 12.99 -0.41 -12.09
C TRP A 134 14.04 -1.46 -12.42
N LYS A 135 14.30 -1.73 -13.70
CA LYS A 135 15.39 -2.61 -14.14
C LYS A 135 16.75 -2.06 -13.70
N ASN A 136 16.99 -0.77 -13.90
CA ASN A 136 18.23 -0.11 -13.48
C ASN A 136 18.41 -0.12 -11.96
N ALA A 137 17.31 -0.10 -11.19
CA ALA A 137 17.31 -0.22 -9.74
C ALA A 137 17.42 -1.67 -9.23
N GLY A 138 17.35 -2.68 -10.11
CA GLY A 138 17.34 -4.09 -9.73
C GLY A 138 16.05 -4.56 -9.05
N ILE A 139 14.94 -3.85 -9.28
CA ILE A 139 13.61 -4.15 -8.70
C ILE A 139 12.78 -5.00 -9.68
N TRP A 140 13.14 -5.00 -10.96
CA TRP A 140 12.44 -5.71 -12.03
C TRP A 140 13.43 -6.49 -12.91
N GLU A 141 13.09 -7.73 -13.26
CA GLU A 141 13.89 -8.63 -14.13
C GLU A 141 13.45 -8.58 -15.61
#